data_AF-A0A3D4JXE6-F1
#
_entry.id   AF-A0A3D4JXE6-F1
#
_cell.length_a   1.000
_cell.length_b   1.000
_cell.length_c   1.000
_cell.angle_alpha   90.00
_cell.angle_beta   90.00
_cell.angle_gamma   90.00
#
_symmetry.space_group_name_H-M   'P 1'
#
loop_
_entity.id
_entity.type
_entity.pdbx_description
1 polymer ?
#
loop_
_entity_poly.entity_id
_entity_poly.type
_entity_poly.pdbx_seq_one_letter_code
_entity_poly.pdbx_strand_id
1 'polypeptide(L)'
;MRRIDIINSVMNIQKSFNDSQILDFFLLNSDKIEPVMIMESYQKYIKYYDNFDANEKKILDIFGLSGLESASLWARIITGDAKETRELLRPFFRGGSYIKEYLINIVELLKQDNLEYSHNKFDLTTINTNIENKEIISVILPEAAKTASHPERLVMILQSIDSFYKSLAIILDCDQNDLSVIAIDSGSDKSFDFLGAAKVVSAVKELIIELWDRVVFYKEKKLHERIELISQSLPVIEKIKSMEDSGSLAKEQGELLRRNILSGTKNFLNAGAILPEFSYHNVNEPRKLMTPEAKLLSMPENISEPHKNEILSDEIENEEFLTEILSEEEKQILQKLIAKQSKKTIRKRKGS
;
A
#
# COMPACT_ATOMS: atom_id res chain seq x y z
N MET A 1 -0.61 -3.34 -5.44
CA MET A 1 -1.52 -2.42 -6.17
C MET A 1 -2.84 -2.47 -5.45
N ARG A 2 -3.35 -1.33 -4.95
CA ARG A 2 -4.66 -1.30 -4.31
C ARG A 2 -5.74 -1.28 -5.37
N ARG A 3 -6.97 -1.63 -5.00
CA ARG A 3 -8.10 -1.62 -5.93
C ARG A 3 -8.33 -0.28 -6.60
N ILE A 4 -8.27 0.82 -5.83
CA ILE A 4 -8.45 2.17 -6.37
C ILE A 4 -7.35 2.54 -7.39
N ASP A 5 -6.11 2.10 -7.12
CA ASP A 5 -5.00 2.30 -8.04
C ASP A 5 -5.23 1.52 -9.35
N ILE A 6 -5.72 0.27 -9.27
CA ILE A 6 -6.09 -0.53 -10.45
C ILE A 6 -7.16 0.18 -11.27
N ILE A 7 -8.24 0.65 -10.63
CA ILE A 7 -9.36 1.31 -11.30
C ILE A 7 -8.86 2.57 -12.03
N ASN A 8 -8.13 3.43 -11.34
CA ASN A 8 -7.61 4.67 -11.91
C ASN A 8 -6.65 4.40 -13.07
N SER A 9 -5.74 3.44 -12.90
CA SER A 9 -4.78 3.06 -13.94
C SER A 9 -5.46 2.47 -15.17
N VAL A 10 -6.48 1.63 -15.00
CA VAL A 10 -7.28 1.13 -16.11
C VAL A 10 -7.97 2.27 -16.86
N MET A 11 -8.64 3.17 -16.14
CA MET A 11 -9.37 4.29 -16.76
C MET A 11 -8.43 5.21 -17.54
N ASN A 12 -7.24 5.47 -17.00
CA ASN A 12 -6.19 6.24 -17.68
C ASN A 12 -5.67 5.54 -18.93
N ILE A 13 -5.37 4.24 -18.86
CA ILE A 13 -4.94 3.45 -20.02
C ILE A 13 -6.02 3.45 -21.09
N GLN A 14 -7.28 3.19 -20.73
CA GLN A 14 -8.39 3.18 -21.67
C GLN A 14 -8.58 4.54 -22.34
N LYS A 15 -8.54 5.63 -21.57
CA LYS A 15 -8.56 6.99 -22.12
C LYS A 15 -7.43 7.21 -23.11
N SER A 16 -6.20 6.79 -22.76
CA SER A 16 -5.05 6.95 -23.65
C SER A 16 -5.25 6.20 -24.98
N PHE A 17 -5.83 5.00 -24.94
CA PHE A 17 -6.08 4.17 -26.11
C PHE A 17 -7.20 4.70 -26.99
N ASN A 18 -8.25 5.26 -26.39
CA ASN A 18 -9.33 5.92 -27.12
C ASN A 18 -8.84 7.22 -27.78
N ASP A 19 -8.11 8.07 -27.06
CA ASP A 19 -7.65 9.37 -27.56
C ASP A 19 -6.54 9.23 -28.63
N SER A 20 -5.68 8.22 -28.48
CA SER A 20 -4.64 7.91 -29.48
C SER A 20 -5.16 7.07 -30.64
N GLN A 21 -6.33 6.44 -30.53
CA GLN A 21 -6.87 5.50 -31.52
C GLN A 21 -5.94 4.32 -31.82
N ILE A 22 -5.00 4.01 -30.92
CA ILE A 22 -3.96 3.00 -31.17
C ILE A 22 -4.53 1.59 -31.39
N LEU A 23 -5.65 1.31 -30.72
CA LEU A 23 -6.36 0.04 -30.81
C LEU A 23 -7.02 -0.17 -32.18
N ASP A 24 -7.36 0.89 -32.89
CA ASP A 24 -8.03 0.77 -34.18
C ASP A 24 -7.05 0.25 -35.24
N PHE A 25 -5.73 0.50 -35.10
CA PHE A 25 -4.73 -0.11 -35.97
C PHE A 25 -4.55 -1.62 -35.75
N PHE A 26 -4.85 -2.12 -34.55
CA PHE A 26 -4.84 -3.56 -34.31
C PHE A 26 -6.03 -4.25 -35.00
N LEU A 27 -7.16 -3.54 -35.12
CA LEU A 27 -8.42 -4.08 -35.64
C LEU A 27 -8.60 -3.87 -37.15
N LEU A 28 -7.97 -2.85 -37.72
CA LEU A 28 -8.07 -2.53 -39.14
C LEU A 28 -7.15 -3.41 -40.00
N ASN A 29 -7.62 -3.78 -41.19
CA ASN A 29 -6.75 -4.37 -42.20
C ASN A 29 -5.67 -3.33 -42.59
N SER A 30 -4.41 -3.73 -42.43
CA SER A 30 -3.17 -2.98 -42.68
C SER A 30 -3.12 -2.15 -43.97
N ASP A 31 -3.91 -2.52 -44.97
CA ASP A 31 -3.76 -2.08 -46.36
C ASP A 31 -4.29 -0.65 -46.62
N LYS A 32 -4.87 0.02 -45.62
CA LYS A 32 -5.49 1.35 -45.74
C LYS A 32 -4.99 2.40 -44.74
N ILE A 33 -3.97 2.08 -43.96
CA ILE A 33 -3.52 2.98 -42.89
C ILE A 33 -2.43 3.90 -43.44
N GLU A 34 -2.70 5.21 -43.45
CA GLU A 34 -1.72 6.20 -43.86
C GLU A 34 -0.61 6.34 -42.79
N PRO A 35 0.68 6.38 -43.17
CA PRO A 35 1.80 6.57 -42.25
C PRO A 35 1.66 7.77 -41.31
N VAL A 36 1.02 8.85 -41.79
CA VAL A 36 0.77 10.07 -41.00
C VAL A 36 -0.14 9.77 -39.81
N MET A 37 -1.21 9.00 -40.00
CA MET A 37 -2.13 8.61 -38.91
C MET A 37 -1.42 7.76 -37.86
N ILE A 38 -0.57 6.83 -38.29
CA ILE A 38 0.22 5.98 -37.38
C ILE A 38 1.13 6.84 -36.50
N MET A 39 1.83 7.80 -37.11
CA MET A 39 2.73 8.70 -36.39
C MET A 39 1.96 9.60 -35.41
N GLU A 40 0.82 10.16 -35.82
CA GLU A 40 -0.01 11.01 -34.94
C GLU A 40 -0.53 10.22 -33.72
N SER A 41 -0.99 9.00 -33.93
CA SER A 41 -1.46 8.12 -32.85
C SER A 41 -0.33 7.71 -31.91
N TYR A 42 0.85 7.39 -32.45
CA TYR A 42 2.04 7.11 -31.65
C TYR A 42 2.43 8.31 -30.79
N GLN A 43 2.49 9.51 -31.36
CA GLN A 43 2.82 10.74 -30.62
C GLN A 43 1.82 11.01 -29.48
N LYS A 44 0.52 10.85 -29.75
CA LYS A 44 -0.51 10.97 -28.72
C LYS A 44 -0.33 9.94 -27.62
N TYR A 45 -0.10 8.68 -27.98
CA TYR A 45 0.10 7.59 -27.02
C TYR A 45 1.33 7.80 -26.15
N ILE A 46 2.49 8.12 -26.73
CA ILE A 46 3.72 8.37 -25.96
C ILE A 46 3.55 9.50 -24.97
N LYS A 47 2.86 10.59 -25.36
CA LYS A 47 2.55 11.68 -24.44
C LYS A 47 1.74 11.19 -23.22
N TYR A 48 0.84 10.23 -23.40
CA TYR A 48 0.15 9.60 -22.28
C TYR A 48 1.07 8.67 -21.49
N TYR A 49 1.81 7.80 -22.18
CA TYR A 49 2.72 6.82 -21.57
C TYR A 49 3.81 7.46 -20.71
N ASP A 50 4.35 8.60 -21.12
CA ASP A 50 5.34 9.36 -20.33
C ASP A 50 4.77 9.82 -18.98
N ASN A 51 3.44 10.03 -18.91
CA ASN A 51 2.72 10.39 -17.69
C ASN A 51 2.20 9.17 -16.91
N PHE A 52 2.40 7.95 -17.40
CA PHE A 52 2.00 6.74 -16.68
C PHE A 52 2.90 6.48 -15.48
N ASP A 53 2.25 6.18 -14.37
CA ASP A 53 2.81 5.68 -13.13
C ASP A 53 3.28 4.22 -13.27
N ALA A 54 3.81 3.66 -12.17
CA ALA A 54 4.31 2.30 -12.14
C ALA A 54 3.19 1.23 -12.26
N ASN A 55 1.98 1.54 -11.81
CA ASN A 55 0.82 0.64 -11.87
C ASN A 55 0.29 0.53 -13.30
N GLU A 56 0.12 1.65 -14.00
CA GLU A 56 -0.28 1.65 -15.42
C GLU A 56 0.71 0.84 -16.26
N LYS A 57 2.01 1.10 -16.10
CA LYS A 57 3.06 0.37 -16.84
C LYS A 57 3.04 -1.13 -16.52
N LYS A 58 2.82 -1.49 -15.25
CA LYS A 58 2.66 -2.89 -14.85
C LYS A 58 1.42 -3.54 -15.45
N ILE A 59 0.31 -2.84 -15.55
CA ILE A 59 -0.91 -3.34 -16.21
C ILE A 59 -0.64 -3.59 -17.69
N LEU A 60 -0.01 -2.63 -18.39
CA LEU A 60 0.38 -2.82 -19.79
C LEU A 60 1.27 -4.05 -19.98
N ASP A 61 2.25 -4.26 -19.09
CA ASP A 61 3.12 -5.42 -19.13
C ASP A 61 2.36 -6.74 -18.94
N ILE A 62 1.42 -6.80 -17.99
CA ILE A 62 0.54 -7.98 -17.78
C ILE A 62 -0.25 -8.32 -19.05
N PHE A 63 -0.68 -7.32 -19.82
CA PHE A 63 -1.39 -7.51 -21.09
C PHE A 63 -0.46 -7.68 -22.31
N GLY A 64 0.86 -7.69 -22.11
CA GLY A 64 1.84 -7.84 -23.18
C GLY A 64 1.93 -6.62 -24.10
N LEU A 65 1.65 -5.43 -23.57
CA LEU A 65 1.62 -4.16 -24.31
C LEU A 65 2.82 -3.24 -24.01
N SER A 66 3.79 -3.70 -23.21
CA SER A 66 5.07 -3.04 -22.90
C SER A 66 6.05 -2.96 -24.10
N GLY A 67 5.59 -3.23 -25.32
CA GLY A 67 6.36 -2.95 -26.54
C GLY A 67 5.91 -1.68 -27.26
N LEU A 68 4.74 -1.13 -26.89
CA LEU A 68 4.12 -0.01 -27.60
C LEU A 68 4.86 1.33 -27.37
N GLU A 69 5.69 1.42 -26.35
CA GLU A 69 6.59 2.57 -26.11
C GLU A 69 7.77 2.62 -27.08
N SER A 70 8.11 1.50 -27.71
CA SER A 70 9.33 1.39 -28.51
C SER A 70 9.24 2.17 -29.82
N ALA A 71 10.00 3.27 -29.93
CA ALA A 71 10.10 4.06 -31.17
C ALA A 71 10.52 3.21 -32.38
N SER A 72 11.37 2.20 -32.15
CA SER A 72 11.82 1.29 -33.21
C SER A 72 10.72 0.39 -33.76
N LEU A 73 9.76 -0.03 -32.93
CA LEU A 73 8.58 -0.77 -33.36
C LEU A 73 7.75 0.07 -34.35
N TRP A 74 7.47 1.32 -33.98
CA TRP A 74 6.67 2.23 -34.80
C TRP A 74 7.37 2.65 -36.08
N ALA A 75 8.68 2.89 -36.05
CA ALA A 75 9.45 3.15 -37.26
C ALA A 75 9.36 1.98 -38.26
N ARG A 76 9.40 0.73 -37.78
CA ARG A 76 9.23 -0.46 -38.62
C ARG A 76 7.80 -0.61 -39.14
N ILE A 77 6.79 -0.28 -38.35
CA ILE A 77 5.39 -0.27 -38.79
C ILE A 77 5.16 0.75 -39.91
N ILE A 78 5.79 1.93 -39.80
CA ILE A 78 5.65 3.02 -40.78
C ILE A 78 6.36 2.71 -42.10
N THR A 79 7.51 2.05 -42.04
CA THR A 79 8.37 1.78 -43.20
C THR A 79 8.17 0.39 -43.82
N GLY A 80 7.61 -0.54 -43.04
CA GLY A 80 7.37 -1.91 -43.45
C GLY A 80 6.17 -2.07 -44.38
N ASP A 81 6.12 -3.20 -45.06
CA ASP A 81 4.94 -3.58 -45.85
C ASP A 81 3.77 -4.03 -44.94
N ALA A 82 2.58 -4.16 -45.52
CA ALA A 82 1.38 -4.59 -44.80
C ALA A 82 1.54 -5.93 -44.06
N LYS A 83 2.37 -6.84 -44.58
CA LYS A 83 2.58 -8.16 -44.00
C LYS A 83 3.52 -8.08 -42.79
N GLU A 84 4.62 -7.35 -42.90
CA GLU A 84 5.54 -7.09 -41.80
C GLU A 84 4.82 -6.37 -40.65
N THR A 85 4.06 -5.31 -40.97
CA THR A 85 3.26 -4.57 -39.99
C THR A 85 2.28 -5.48 -39.26
N ARG A 86 1.60 -6.39 -39.96
CA ARG A 86 0.69 -7.35 -39.34
C ARG A 86 1.41 -8.31 -38.38
N GLU A 87 2.56 -8.85 -38.77
CA GLU A 87 3.35 -9.74 -37.91
C GLU A 87 3.91 -9.01 -36.68
N LEU A 88 4.31 -7.74 -36.83
CA LEU A 88 4.77 -6.91 -35.72
C LEU A 88 3.65 -6.56 -34.74
N LEU A 89 2.42 -6.34 -35.23
CA LEU A 89 1.27 -5.98 -34.41
C LEU A 89 0.55 -7.18 -33.78
N ARG A 90 0.74 -8.38 -34.35
CA ARG A 90 0.09 -9.61 -33.90
C ARG A 90 0.23 -9.93 -32.41
N PRO A 91 1.40 -9.75 -31.76
CA PRO A 91 1.54 -9.98 -30.32
C PRO A 91 0.64 -9.06 -29.48
N PHE A 92 0.44 -7.82 -29.94
CA PHE A 92 -0.33 -6.81 -29.23
C PHE A 92 -1.84 -6.95 -29.45
N PHE A 93 -2.26 -7.59 -30.54
CA PHE A 93 -3.68 -7.76 -30.88
C PHE A 93 -4.51 -8.34 -29.73
N ARG A 94 -4.03 -9.44 -29.13
CA ARG A 94 -4.75 -10.10 -28.03
C ARG A 94 -4.88 -9.19 -26.81
N GLY A 95 -3.80 -8.49 -26.43
CA GLY A 95 -3.80 -7.55 -25.32
C GLY A 95 -4.70 -6.35 -25.60
N GLY A 96 -4.60 -5.76 -26.79
CA GLY A 96 -5.39 -4.62 -27.23
C GLY A 96 -6.89 -4.91 -27.29
N SER A 97 -7.29 -6.02 -27.91
CA SER A 97 -8.69 -6.48 -27.93
C SER A 97 -9.21 -6.74 -26.52
N TYR A 98 -8.42 -7.42 -25.67
CA TYR A 98 -8.84 -7.71 -24.31
C TYR A 98 -9.04 -6.43 -23.49
N ILE A 99 -8.14 -5.45 -23.65
CA ILE A 99 -8.27 -4.16 -22.99
C ILE A 99 -9.53 -3.41 -23.45
N LYS A 100 -9.79 -3.41 -24.76
CA LYS A 100 -10.97 -2.76 -25.34
C LYS A 100 -12.29 -3.37 -24.84
N GLU A 101 -12.35 -4.69 -24.75
CA GLU A 101 -13.61 -5.42 -24.51
C GLU A 101 -13.86 -5.72 -23.03
N TYR A 102 -12.83 -6.04 -22.25
CA TYR A 102 -13.00 -6.61 -20.92
C TYR A 102 -12.48 -5.75 -19.78
N LEU A 103 -11.54 -4.83 -20.03
CA LEU A 103 -10.91 -4.08 -18.94
C LEU A 103 -11.91 -3.19 -18.19
N ILE A 104 -12.88 -2.63 -18.90
CA ILE A 104 -14.01 -1.90 -18.31
C ILE A 104 -14.85 -2.82 -17.43
N ASN A 105 -15.19 -4.02 -17.90
CA ASN A 105 -15.98 -4.98 -17.12
C ASN A 105 -15.25 -5.39 -15.84
N ILE A 106 -13.92 -5.50 -15.89
CA ILE A 106 -13.09 -5.74 -14.70
C ILE A 106 -13.19 -4.56 -13.74
N VAL A 107 -13.17 -3.32 -14.24
CA VAL A 107 -13.38 -2.13 -13.39
C VAL A 107 -14.77 -2.14 -12.76
N GLU A 108 -15.82 -2.43 -13.53
CA GLU A 108 -17.19 -2.54 -13.01
C GLU A 108 -17.32 -3.63 -11.94
N LEU A 109 -16.60 -4.75 -12.07
CA LEU A 109 -16.55 -5.79 -11.03
C LEU A 109 -15.76 -5.37 -9.77
N LEU A 110 -14.80 -4.47 -9.92
CA LEU A 110 -13.98 -3.97 -8.82
C LEU A 110 -14.60 -2.75 -8.12
N LYS A 111 -15.47 -2.01 -8.80
CA LYS A 111 -16.23 -0.93 -8.20
C LYS A 111 -17.09 -1.48 -7.07
N GLN A 112 -17.13 -0.74 -5.97
CA GLN A 112 -18.06 -1.01 -4.89
C GLN A 112 -19.07 0.13 -4.90
N ASP A 113 -20.34 -0.22 -5.02
CA ASP A 113 -21.45 0.74 -5.00
C ASP A 113 -21.39 1.70 -3.79
N ASN A 114 -20.81 1.22 -2.68
CA ASN A 114 -20.68 1.97 -1.42
C ASN A 114 -19.49 2.94 -1.35
N LEU A 115 -18.57 2.96 -2.33
CA LEU A 115 -17.32 3.73 -2.29
C LEU A 115 -17.20 4.83 -3.36
N GLU A 116 -18.08 4.88 -4.37
CA GLU A 116 -18.02 5.91 -5.42
C GLU A 116 -18.25 7.35 -4.88
N TYR A 117 -18.65 7.48 -3.61
CA TYR A 117 -19.09 8.72 -2.97
C TYR A 117 -18.00 9.74 -2.60
N SER A 118 -16.70 9.40 -2.64
CA SER A 118 -15.66 10.28 -2.07
C SER A 118 -14.62 10.83 -3.05
N HIS A 119 -14.37 10.13 -4.16
CA HIS A 119 -13.29 10.52 -5.08
C HIS A 119 -13.78 11.28 -6.32
N ASN A 120 -15.04 11.11 -6.70
CA ASN A 120 -15.66 11.92 -7.73
C ASN A 120 -16.56 12.99 -7.09
N LYS A 121 -16.22 14.26 -7.29
CA LYS A 121 -17.11 15.42 -7.05
C LYS A 121 -18.40 15.40 -7.91
N PHE A 122 -18.67 14.32 -8.62
CA PHE A 122 -19.76 14.17 -9.56
C PHE A 122 -20.64 13.00 -9.11
N ASP A 123 -21.89 13.35 -8.76
CA ASP A 123 -23.04 12.49 -8.47
C ASP A 123 -23.14 11.81 -7.10
N LEU A 124 -23.55 12.63 -6.13
CA LEU A 124 -24.11 12.24 -4.82
C LEU A 124 -25.65 11.98 -4.87
N THR A 125 -26.25 11.71 -6.04
CA THR A 125 -27.71 11.76 -6.19
C THR A 125 -28.45 10.44 -5.89
N THR A 126 -27.76 9.33 -5.65
CA THR A 126 -28.42 8.00 -5.70
C THR A 126 -28.54 7.23 -4.38
N ILE A 127 -28.05 7.74 -3.25
CA ILE A 127 -28.38 7.16 -1.93
C ILE A 127 -28.90 8.23 -0.98
N ASN A 128 -30.11 7.97 -0.47
CA ASN A 128 -30.97 8.82 0.35
C ASN A 128 -30.50 8.95 1.81
N THR A 129 -29.19 9.01 2.05
CA THR A 129 -28.59 9.18 3.38
C THR A 129 -27.80 10.48 3.42
N ASN A 130 -27.93 11.25 4.50
CA ASN A 130 -27.14 12.45 4.84
C ASN A 130 -25.61 12.22 4.73
N ILE A 131 -25.07 12.21 3.51
CA ILE A 131 -23.62 12.17 3.23
C ILE A 131 -23.06 13.60 3.18
N GLU A 132 -23.93 14.61 3.13
CA GLU A 132 -23.54 16.01 3.37
C GLU A 132 -22.81 16.10 4.71
N ASN A 133 -21.52 16.43 4.64
CA ASN A 133 -20.57 16.54 5.77
C ASN A 133 -19.90 15.23 6.25
N LYS A 134 -19.82 14.18 5.42
CA LYS A 134 -18.96 13.01 5.70
C LYS A 134 -17.67 13.02 4.88
N GLU A 135 -16.62 12.43 5.42
CA GLU A 135 -15.32 12.26 4.76
C GLU A 135 -14.74 10.87 5.05
N ILE A 136 -13.87 10.39 4.17
CA ILE A 136 -13.15 9.13 4.33
C ILE A 136 -11.72 9.37 4.82
N ILE A 137 -11.29 8.57 5.79
CA ILE A 137 -9.88 8.35 6.10
C ILE A 137 -9.48 6.94 5.72
N SER A 138 -8.41 6.84 4.92
CA SER A 138 -7.81 5.57 4.50
C SER A 138 -6.56 5.31 5.32
N VAL A 139 -6.44 4.10 5.86
CA VAL A 139 -5.26 3.67 6.62
C VAL A 139 -4.67 2.45 5.93
N ILE A 140 -3.37 2.52 5.64
CA ILE A 140 -2.62 1.43 5.02
C ILE A 140 -1.81 0.72 6.09
N LEU A 141 -1.84 -0.61 6.04
CA LEU A 141 -1.02 -1.49 6.83
C LEU A 141 -0.03 -2.21 5.94
N PRO A 142 1.25 -1.80 5.94
CA PRO A 142 2.27 -2.41 5.10
C PRO A 142 2.49 -3.88 5.46
N GLU A 143 2.51 -4.74 4.45
CA GLU A 143 2.78 -6.16 4.60
C GLU A 143 4.25 -6.46 4.23
N ALA A 144 4.93 -7.21 5.09
CA ALA A 144 6.25 -7.77 4.82
C ALA A 144 6.38 -9.09 5.58
N ALA A 145 7.36 -9.93 5.21
CA ALA A 145 7.53 -11.27 5.80
C ALA A 145 7.62 -11.26 7.34
N LYS A 146 8.20 -10.21 7.94
CA LYS A 146 8.33 -10.05 9.40
C LYS A 146 7.19 -9.23 10.04
N THR A 147 6.35 -8.60 9.23
CA THR A 147 5.25 -7.73 9.67
C THR A 147 3.98 -8.16 8.94
N ALA A 148 3.66 -9.44 9.03
CA ALA A 148 2.39 -9.94 8.52
C ALA A 148 1.24 -9.42 9.39
N SER A 149 0.04 -9.30 8.82
CA SER A 149 -1.14 -8.97 9.62
C SER A 149 -1.69 -10.15 10.41
N HIS A 150 -1.34 -10.20 11.69
CA HIS A 150 -1.99 -11.02 12.70
C HIS A 150 -3.28 -10.33 13.20
N PRO A 151 -4.26 -11.07 13.74
CA PRO A 151 -5.51 -10.50 14.26
C PRO A 151 -5.29 -9.34 15.25
N GLU A 152 -4.33 -9.45 16.15
CA GLU A 152 -4.00 -8.40 17.13
C GLU A 152 -3.60 -7.08 16.47
N ARG A 153 -2.81 -7.15 15.39
CA ARG A 153 -2.37 -5.97 14.64
C ARG A 153 -3.55 -5.25 13.98
N LEU A 154 -4.52 -6.00 13.48
CA LEU A 154 -5.74 -5.43 12.90
C LEU A 154 -6.61 -4.76 13.97
N VAL A 155 -6.79 -5.43 15.11
CA VAL A 155 -7.52 -4.88 16.26
C VAL A 155 -6.88 -3.59 16.75
N MET A 156 -5.55 -3.53 16.84
CA MET A 156 -4.83 -2.31 17.23
C MET A 156 -5.18 -1.13 16.34
N ILE A 157 -5.24 -1.30 15.01
CA ILE A 157 -5.57 -0.21 14.08
C ILE A 157 -7.00 0.25 14.25
N LEU A 158 -7.95 -0.69 14.24
CA LEU A 158 -9.37 -0.38 14.39
C LEU A 158 -9.64 0.38 15.70
N GLN A 159 -9.05 -0.10 16.80
CA GLN A 159 -9.15 0.56 18.10
C GLN A 159 -8.46 1.93 18.13
N SER A 160 -7.34 2.09 17.42
CA SER A 160 -6.63 3.37 17.38
C SER A 160 -7.46 4.44 16.68
N ILE A 161 -7.99 4.13 15.49
CA ILE A 161 -8.82 5.07 14.72
C ILE A 161 -10.10 5.39 15.48
N ASP A 162 -10.76 4.38 16.07
CA ASP A 162 -11.94 4.60 16.93
C ASP A 162 -11.61 5.51 18.13
N SER A 163 -10.48 5.28 18.79
CA SER A 163 -10.04 6.10 19.94
C SER A 163 -9.76 7.55 19.55
N PHE A 164 -9.09 7.77 18.42
CA PHE A 164 -8.85 9.11 17.89
C PHE A 164 -10.15 9.81 17.53
N TYR A 165 -11.01 9.12 16.76
CA TYR A 165 -12.26 9.67 16.30
C TYR A 165 -13.17 10.06 17.46
N LYS A 166 -13.42 9.17 18.42
CA LYS A 166 -14.28 9.45 19.58
C LYS A 166 -13.73 10.62 20.41
N SER A 167 -12.42 10.65 20.65
CA SER A 167 -11.80 11.70 21.45
C SER A 167 -11.90 13.07 20.76
N LEU A 168 -11.64 13.11 19.45
CA LEU A 168 -11.74 14.34 18.66
C LEU A 168 -13.18 14.77 18.43
N ALA A 169 -14.13 13.83 18.28
CA ALA A 169 -15.56 14.12 18.22
C ALA A 169 -16.05 14.83 19.48
N ILE A 170 -15.61 14.39 20.67
CA ILE A 170 -15.91 15.08 21.94
C ILE A 170 -15.33 16.50 21.94
N ILE A 171 -14.06 16.66 21.56
CA ILE A 171 -13.38 17.97 21.53
C ILE A 171 -14.04 18.95 20.54
N LEU A 172 -14.62 18.43 19.46
CA LEU A 172 -15.21 19.22 18.38
C LEU A 172 -16.74 19.34 18.46
N ASP A 173 -17.34 18.82 19.54
CA ASP A 173 -18.79 18.76 19.80
C ASP A 173 -19.57 18.09 18.65
N CYS A 174 -19.13 16.89 18.26
CA CYS A 174 -19.70 16.08 17.18
C CYS A 174 -20.12 14.68 17.69
N ASP A 175 -20.94 13.96 16.92
CA ASP A 175 -21.33 12.59 17.27
C ASP A 175 -20.13 11.62 17.22
N GLN A 176 -19.97 10.85 18.29
CA GLN A 176 -18.90 9.88 18.50
C GLN A 176 -19.16 8.55 17.77
N ASN A 177 -20.41 8.26 17.39
CA ASN A 177 -20.82 6.96 16.85
C ASN A 177 -21.00 6.95 15.32
N ASP A 178 -20.64 8.03 14.64
CA ASP A 178 -20.81 8.15 13.19
C ASP A 178 -19.63 7.55 12.37
N LEU A 179 -18.63 6.98 13.05
CA LEU A 179 -17.52 6.29 12.39
C LEU A 179 -17.93 4.88 11.95
N SER A 180 -17.69 4.54 10.70
CA SER A 180 -17.96 3.22 10.13
C SER A 180 -16.81 2.76 9.24
N VAL A 181 -16.53 1.45 9.23
CA VAL A 181 -15.61 0.83 8.26
C VAL A 181 -16.41 0.52 7.00
N ILE A 182 -16.06 1.13 5.89
CA ILE A 182 -16.80 0.99 4.63
C ILE A 182 -16.09 0.06 3.64
N ALA A 183 -14.77 -0.07 3.75
CA ALA A 183 -14.01 -0.98 2.90
C ALA A 183 -12.76 -1.51 3.59
N ILE A 184 -12.44 -2.74 3.20
CA ILE A 184 -11.20 -3.42 3.55
C ILE A 184 -10.66 -3.99 2.24
N ASP A 185 -9.41 -3.64 1.91
CA ASP A 185 -8.72 -4.19 0.75
C ASP A 185 -7.50 -5.00 1.19
N SER A 186 -7.28 -6.12 0.51
CA SER A 186 -6.17 -7.02 0.79
C SER A 186 -5.38 -7.23 -0.50
N GLY A 187 -4.68 -6.18 -0.91
CA GLY A 187 -3.75 -6.22 -2.04
C GLY A 187 -2.34 -6.63 -1.60
N SER A 188 -1.34 -5.90 -2.09
CA SER A 188 0.06 -6.04 -1.63
C SER A 188 0.23 -5.59 -0.18
N ASP A 189 -0.55 -4.60 0.23
CA ASP A 189 -0.68 -4.11 1.59
C ASP A 189 -2.18 -4.18 1.95
N LYS A 190 -2.50 -4.22 3.24
CA LYS A 190 -3.90 -4.13 3.67
C LYS A 190 -4.29 -2.67 3.80
N SER A 191 -5.52 -2.33 3.46
CA SER A 191 -6.05 -0.99 3.71
C SER A 191 -7.45 -1.02 4.28
N PHE A 192 -7.75 -0.03 5.10
CA PHE A 192 -9.03 0.17 5.78
C PHE A 192 -9.51 1.57 5.48
N ASP A 193 -10.73 1.68 4.95
CA ASP A 193 -11.38 2.96 4.70
C ASP A 193 -12.49 3.15 5.72
N PHE A 194 -12.42 4.27 6.43
CA PHE A 194 -13.39 4.66 7.45
C PHE A 194 -14.15 5.90 6.98
N LEU A 195 -15.48 5.86 7.08
CA LEU A 195 -16.35 7.00 6.83
C LEU A 195 -16.82 7.57 8.17
N GLY A 196 -16.71 8.90 8.33
CA GLY A 196 -17.23 9.62 9.50
C GLY A 196 -17.48 11.09 9.19
N ALA A 197 -17.83 11.88 10.21
CA ALA A 197 -18.07 13.31 10.08
C ALA A 197 -16.79 14.02 9.59
N ALA A 198 -16.89 14.79 8.51
CA ALA A 198 -15.75 15.39 7.80
C ALA A 198 -14.85 16.21 8.72
N LYS A 199 -15.44 17.05 9.58
CA LYS A 199 -14.73 17.86 10.56
C LYS A 199 -13.87 17.01 11.51
N VAL A 200 -14.38 15.86 11.96
CA VAL A 200 -13.67 14.97 12.88
C VAL A 200 -12.61 14.17 12.12
N VAL A 201 -12.94 13.67 10.93
CA VAL A 201 -12.02 12.92 10.06
C VAL A 201 -10.80 13.77 9.68
N SER A 202 -10.99 15.03 9.29
CA SER A 202 -9.88 15.97 9.03
C SER A 202 -8.98 16.13 10.26
N ALA A 203 -9.55 16.29 11.45
CA ALA A 203 -8.78 16.39 12.68
C ALA A 203 -8.02 15.10 13.03
N VAL A 204 -8.58 13.92 12.72
CA VAL A 204 -7.89 12.64 12.88
C VAL A 204 -6.70 12.55 11.91
N LYS A 205 -6.86 12.96 10.65
CA LYS A 205 -5.76 13.01 9.67
C LYS A 205 -4.65 13.94 10.14
N GLU A 206 -4.99 15.15 10.56
CA GLU A 206 -4.04 16.13 11.12
C GLU A 206 -3.27 15.53 12.31
N LEU A 207 -3.96 14.90 13.26
CA LEU A 207 -3.33 14.25 14.41
C LEU A 207 -2.33 13.17 14.00
N ILE A 208 -2.68 12.33 13.02
CA ILE A 208 -1.79 11.25 12.54
C ILE A 208 -0.60 11.82 11.77
N ILE A 209 -0.77 12.90 11.02
CA ILE A 209 0.33 13.60 10.34
C ILE A 209 1.30 14.18 11.36
N GLU A 210 0.78 14.92 12.34
CA GLU A 210 1.56 15.49 13.44
C GLU A 210 2.29 14.43 14.27
N LEU A 211 1.65 13.28 14.45
CA LEU A 211 2.24 12.12 15.09
C LEU A 211 3.45 11.61 14.29
N TRP A 212 3.30 11.48 12.97
CA TRP A 212 4.35 10.97 12.11
C TRP A 212 5.55 11.92 12.02
N ASP A 213 5.33 13.23 11.94
CA ASP A 213 6.39 14.23 11.95
C ASP A 213 7.30 14.09 13.19
N ARG A 214 6.68 13.84 14.35
CA ARG A 214 7.40 13.57 15.60
C ARG A 214 8.12 12.23 15.58
N VAL A 215 7.50 11.18 15.02
CA VAL A 215 8.19 9.90 14.81
C VAL A 215 9.46 10.16 14.01
N VAL A 216 9.39 10.84 12.86
CA VAL A 216 10.58 11.12 12.03
C VAL A 216 11.67 11.90 12.79
N PHE A 217 11.30 12.79 13.72
CA PHE A 217 12.24 13.59 14.49
C PHE A 217 13.01 12.79 15.56
N TYR A 218 12.37 11.87 16.29
CA TYR A 218 12.96 11.19 17.45
C TYR A 218 13.68 9.85 17.12
N LYS A 219 14.51 9.79 16.08
CA LYS A 219 15.13 8.52 15.63
C LYS A 219 16.08 7.86 16.65
N GLU A 220 16.73 8.64 17.51
CA GLU A 220 17.86 8.19 18.33
C GLU A 220 17.48 7.51 19.66
N LYS A 221 16.19 7.40 20.01
CA LYS A 221 15.72 6.87 21.30
C LYS A 221 15.19 5.43 21.20
N LYS A 222 15.26 4.68 22.32
CA LYS A 222 14.62 3.35 22.44
C LYS A 222 13.12 3.47 22.13
N LEU A 223 12.58 2.50 21.39
CA LEU A 223 11.22 2.55 20.83
C LEU A 223 10.13 2.85 21.88
N HIS A 224 10.22 2.28 23.08
CA HIS A 224 9.23 2.50 24.13
C HIS A 224 9.25 3.94 24.69
N GLU A 225 10.43 4.44 25.07
CA GLU A 225 10.63 5.81 25.56
C GLU A 225 10.27 6.83 24.48
N ARG A 226 10.54 6.50 23.21
CA ARG A 226 10.17 7.31 22.04
C ARG A 226 8.65 7.43 21.91
N ILE A 227 7.91 6.32 21.99
CA ILE A 227 6.45 6.35 21.87
C ILE A 227 5.84 7.21 22.96
N GLU A 228 6.32 7.11 24.20
CA GLU A 228 5.79 7.90 25.31
C GLU A 228 6.03 9.42 25.12
N LEU A 229 7.27 9.81 24.78
CA LEU A 229 7.61 11.21 24.52
C LEU A 229 6.83 11.79 23.34
N ILE A 230 6.69 11.04 22.24
CA ILE A 230 5.91 11.45 21.08
C ILE A 230 4.47 11.71 21.51
N SER A 231 3.87 10.76 22.21
CA SER A 231 2.47 10.82 22.60
C SER A 231 2.18 12.00 23.56
N GLN A 232 3.11 12.34 24.46
CA GLN A 232 2.99 13.50 25.35
C GLN A 232 3.17 14.85 24.64
N SER A 233 3.89 14.87 23.52
CA SER A 233 4.18 16.10 22.76
C SER A 233 3.12 16.47 21.72
N LEU A 234 2.01 15.75 21.67
CA LEU A 234 0.95 15.99 20.68
C LEU A 234 0.15 17.26 21.04
N PRO A 235 -0.12 18.17 20.08
CA PRO A 235 -0.82 19.44 20.34
C PRO A 235 -2.25 19.25 20.86
N VAL A 236 -2.88 18.13 20.48
CA VAL A 236 -4.22 17.77 21.00
C VAL A 236 -4.22 17.61 22.53
N ILE A 237 -3.10 17.18 23.13
CA ILE A 237 -2.98 17.03 24.58
C ILE A 237 -2.96 18.41 25.26
N GLU A 238 -2.24 19.37 24.69
CA GLU A 238 -2.27 20.77 25.16
C GLU A 238 -3.64 21.39 24.98
N LYS A 239 -4.32 21.11 23.87
CA LYS A 239 -5.69 21.56 23.63
C LYS A 239 -6.65 21.04 24.71
N ILE A 240 -6.58 19.76 25.08
CA ILE A 240 -7.39 19.19 26.18
C ILE A 240 -7.11 19.94 27.49
N LYS A 241 -5.83 20.17 27.82
CA LYS A 241 -5.46 20.90 29.03
C LYS A 241 -6.03 22.32 29.06
N SER A 242 -5.97 23.04 27.92
CA SER A 242 -6.57 24.38 27.82
C SER A 242 -8.10 24.38 28.00
N MET A 243 -8.79 23.32 27.58
CA MET A 243 -10.22 23.13 27.79
C MET A 243 -10.56 22.80 29.25
N GLU A 244 -9.67 22.08 29.96
CA GLU A 244 -9.78 21.86 31.40
C GLU A 244 -9.59 23.18 32.19
N ASP A 245 -8.55 23.95 31.83
CA ASP A 245 -8.20 25.20 32.49
C ASP A 245 -9.27 26.29 32.29
N SER A 246 -9.93 26.30 31.13
CA SER A 246 -11.06 27.20 30.84
C SER A 246 -12.40 26.73 31.43
N GLY A 247 -12.45 25.52 32.02
CA GLY A 247 -13.68 24.95 32.58
C GLY A 247 -14.67 24.42 31.53
N SER A 248 -14.29 24.41 30.25
CA SER A 248 -15.11 23.83 29.17
C SER A 248 -15.22 22.30 29.28
N LEU A 249 -14.29 21.67 29.99
CA LEU A 249 -14.19 20.22 30.12
C LEU A 249 -13.90 19.83 31.58
N ALA A 250 -14.60 18.82 32.10
CA ALA A 250 -14.34 18.32 33.44
C ALA A 250 -12.98 17.60 33.49
N LYS A 251 -12.23 17.77 34.59
CA LYS A 251 -10.89 17.15 34.75
C LYS A 251 -10.90 15.64 34.53
N GLU A 252 -11.95 14.95 34.99
CA GLU A 252 -12.10 13.50 34.78
C GLU A 252 -12.24 13.15 33.31
N GLN A 253 -13.05 13.91 32.56
CA GLN A 253 -13.20 13.73 31.12
C GLN A 253 -11.88 14.01 30.39
N GLY A 254 -11.12 15.00 30.82
CA GLY A 254 -9.87 15.36 30.17
C GLY A 254 -8.76 14.35 30.38
N GLU A 255 -8.67 13.76 31.58
CA GLU A 255 -7.83 12.58 31.84
C GLU A 255 -8.23 11.39 30.96
N LEU A 256 -9.53 11.11 30.83
CA LEU A 256 -10.03 10.02 29.96
C LEU A 256 -9.66 10.25 28.49
N LEU A 257 -9.86 11.47 27.98
CA LEU A 257 -9.50 11.84 26.60
C LEU A 257 -8.00 11.70 26.36
N ARG A 258 -7.17 12.22 27.29
CA ARG A 258 -5.71 12.07 27.21
C ARG A 258 -5.32 10.60 27.17
N ARG A 259 -5.86 9.76 28.07
CA ARG A 259 -5.58 8.32 28.09
C ARG A 259 -5.98 7.63 26.78
N ASN A 260 -7.14 7.97 26.23
CA ASN A 260 -7.64 7.37 24.98
C ASN A 260 -6.75 7.74 23.78
N ILE A 261 -6.35 9.02 23.67
CA ILE A 261 -5.44 9.46 22.62
C ILE A 261 -4.07 8.78 22.76
N LEU A 262 -3.48 8.78 23.96
CA LEU A 262 -2.18 8.13 24.20
C LEU A 262 -2.22 6.63 23.88
N SER A 263 -3.28 5.94 24.29
CA SER A 263 -3.50 4.51 23.98
C SER A 263 -3.65 4.28 22.48
N GLY A 264 -4.45 5.11 21.81
CA GLY A 264 -4.62 5.06 20.35
C GLY A 264 -3.31 5.31 19.61
N THR A 265 -2.50 6.28 20.05
CA THR A 265 -1.18 6.57 19.49
C THR A 265 -0.24 5.39 19.61
N LYS A 266 -0.14 4.79 20.80
CA LYS A 266 0.69 3.61 21.02
C LYS A 266 0.28 2.45 20.11
N ASN A 267 -1.02 2.15 20.04
CA ASN A 267 -1.54 1.07 19.21
C ASN A 267 -1.31 1.33 17.71
N PHE A 268 -1.51 2.57 17.25
CA PHE A 268 -1.29 2.96 15.85
C PHE A 268 0.17 2.79 15.43
N LEU A 269 1.10 3.27 16.26
CA LEU A 269 2.54 3.15 16.02
C LEU A 269 3.01 1.69 16.06
N ASN A 270 2.53 0.91 17.03
CA ASN A 270 2.88 -0.51 17.14
C ASN A 270 2.34 -1.33 15.97
N ALA A 271 1.16 -0.98 15.45
CA ALA A 271 0.65 -1.61 14.25
C ALA A 271 1.48 -1.27 13.01
N GLY A 272 2.22 -0.15 13.03
CA GLY A 272 3.00 0.33 11.88
C GLY A 272 2.10 0.78 10.74
N ALA A 273 0.92 1.33 11.07
CA ALA A 273 -0.01 1.85 10.09
C ALA A 273 0.44 3.21 9.56
N ILE A 274 0.08 3.52 8.31
CA ILE A 274 0.43 4.77 7.64
C ILE A 274 -0.79 5.33 6.89
N LEU A 275 -0.79 6.65 6.67
CA LEU A 275 -1.75 7.29 5.78
C LEU A 275 -1.21 7.29 4.32
N PRO A 276 -2.07 7.08 3.31
CA PRO A 276 -1.69 7.22 1.90
C PRO A 276 -1.00 8.55 1.58
N GLU A 277 -1.44 9.63 2.24
CA GLU A 277 -0.95 11.01 2.11
C GLU A 277 0.55 11.14 2.40
N PHE A 278 1.14 10.26 3.22
CA PHE A 278 2.58 10.28 3.50
C PHE A 278 3.44 9.96 2.27
N SER A 279 2.89 9.24 1.30
CA SER A 279 3.59 8.89 0.06
C SER A 279 3.80 10.10 -0.84
N TYR A 280 2.98 11.14 -0.70
CA TYR A 280 3.02 12.35 -1.52
C TYR A 280 3.92 13.45 -0.96
N HIS A 281 4.15 13.46 0.36
CA HIS A 281 4.83 14.56 1.04
C HIS A 281 6.25 14.25 1.55
N ASN A 282 6.70 12.99 1.54
CA ASN A 282 8.00 12.63 2.12
C ASN A 282 9.01 12.11 1.08
N VAL A 283 10.20 12.74 1.08
CA VAL A 283 11.42 12.24 0.42
C VAL A 283 11.91 10.93 1.07
N ASN A 284 11.46 10.63 2.29
CA ASN A 284 11.83 9.43 3.04
C ASN A 284 10.67 8.43 3.09
N GLU A 285 10.83 7.26 2.45
CA GLU A 285 9.85 6.18 2.51
C GLU A 285 9.55 5.75 3.96
N PRO A 286 8.30 5.85 4.44
CA PRO A 286 7.90 5.49 5.80
C PRO A 286 8.36 4.09 6.25
N ARG A 287 8.44 3.15 5.30
CA ARG A 287 8.90 1.77 5.53
C ARG A 287 10.34 1.69 6.05
N LYS A 288 11.23 2.56 5.57
CA LYS A 288 12.66 2.55 5.93
C LYS A 288 12.92 3.14 7.32
N LEU A 289 11.99 3.93 7.84
CA LEU A 289 12.15 4.62 9.14
C LEU A 289 11.66 3.80 10.33
N MET A 290 10.82 2.79 10.08
CA MET A 290 10.30 1.86 11.09
C MET A 290 11.12 0.57 11.21
N THR A 291 12.11 0.39 10.33
CA THR A 291 13.05 -0.73 10.44
C THR A 291 14.06 -0.40 11.54
N PRO A 292 14.27 -1.27 12.54
CA PRO A 292 15.29 -1.03 13.55
C PRO A 292 16.66 -0.92 12.87
N GLU A 293 17.40 0.16 13.14
CA GLU A 293 18.73 0.37 12.55
C GLU A 293 19.65 -0.79 12.93
N ALA A 294 20.30 -1.39 11.92
CA ALA A 294 21.34 -2.37 12.15
C ALA A 294 22.46 -1.70 12.96
N LYS A 295 22.73 -2.23 14.16
CA LYS A 295 23.79 -1.71 15.03
C LYS A 295 25.11 -1.67 14.24
N LEU A 296 25.70 -0.49 14.16
CA LEU A 296 26.96 -0.13 13.48
C LEU A 296 28.23 -0.80 14.08
N LEU A 297 28.11 -2.03 14.58
CA LEU A 297 29.23 -2.87 15.04
C LEU A 297 29.35 -4.16 14.22
N SER A 298 28.65 -4.29 13.09
CA SER A 298 29.00 -5.30 12.09
C SER A 298 30.26 -4.83 11.34
N MET A 299 31.28 -5.70 11.35
CA MET A 299 32.56 -5.54 10.66
C MET A 299 32.36 -5.12 9.18
N PRO A 300 33.33 -4.41 8.58
CA PRO A 300 33.27 -4.08 7.16
C PRO A 300 33.27 -5.38 6.34
N GLU A 301 32.15 -5.68 5.68
CA GLU A 301 32.10 -6.72 4.66
C GLU A 301 33.01 -6.30 3.50
N ASN A 302 34.08 -7.07 3.32
CA ASN A 302 34.91 -7.02 2.13
C ASN A 302 34.02 -7.26 0.91
N ILE A 303 34.07 -6.32 -0.02
CA ILE A 303 33.54 -6.46 -1.38
C ILE A 303 34.31 -7.60 -2.04
N SER A 304 33.71 -8.78 -2.10
CA SER A 304 34.06 -9.83 -3.05
C SER A 304 32.80 -10.53 -3.52
N GLU A 305 32.74 -10.69 -4.83
CA GLU A 305 31.71 -11.27 -5.71
C GLU A 305 30.92 -12.51 -5.23
N PRO A 306 29.78 -12.84 -5.89
CA PRO A 306 28.67 -13.55 -5.28
C PRO A 306 28.91 -15.05 -5.27
N HIS A 307 29.08 -15.63 -4.07
CA HIS A 307 28.89 -17.04 -3.86
C HIS A 307 27.84 -17.33 -2.80
N LYS A 308 26.83 -18.07 -3.25
CA LYS A 308 25.77 -18.78 -2.52
C LYS A 308 26.26 -19.35 -1.17
N ASN A 309 25.37 -19.23 -0.19
CA ASN A 309 25.22 -19.99 1.05
C ASN A 309 25.70 -19.31 2.34
N GLU A 310 24.85 -18.48 2.94
CA GLU A 310 24.75 -18.34 4.40
C GLU A 310 23.27 -18.35 4.81
N ILE A 311 22.76 -19.55 5.10
CA ILE A 311 21.61 -19.80 5.97
C ILE A 311 22.16 -20.84 6.94
N LEU A 312 22.82 -20.45 8.04
CA LEU A 312 23.18 -21.39 9.11
C LEU A 312 23.75 -20.77 10.41
N SER A 313 23.64 -19.45 10.65
CA SER A 313 24.11 -18.86 11.92
C SER A 313 23.00 -18.42 12.88
N ASP A 314 21.77 -18.22 12.41
CA ASP A 314 20.66 -17.74 13.28
C ASP A 314 19.76 -18.86 13.82
N GLU A 315 20.03 -20.14 13.48
CA GLU A 315 19.25 -21.29 13.97
C GLU A 315 19.69 -21.80 15.34
N ILE A 316 20.85 -21.39 15.86
CA ILE A 316 21.39 -21.96 17.11
C ILE A 316 20.77 -21.33 18.37
N GLU A 317 20.30 -20.08 18.32
CA GLU A 317 19.62 -19.46 19.48
C GLU A 317 18.14 -19.90 19.65
N ASN A 318 17.54 -20.54 18.64
CA ASN A 318 16.17 -21.07 18.71
C ASN A 318 16.08 -22.56 19.13
N GLU A 319 17.20 -23.29 19.17
CA GLU A 319 17.19 -24.70 19.58
C GLU A 319 17.03 -24.87 21.09
N GLU A 320 17.55 -23.97 21.93
CA GLU A 320 17.36 -24.04 23.39
C GLU A 320 15.89 -23.83 23.78
N PHE A 321 15.18 -22.89 23.14
CA PHE A 321 13.79 -22.57 23.46
C PHE A 321 12.79 -23.69 23.06
N LEU A 322 13.05 -24.40 21.96
CA LEU A 322 12.18 -25.51 21.53
C LEU A 322 12.36 -26.76 22.41
N THR A 323 13.51 -26.93 23.07
CA THR A 323 13.73 -28.10 23.95
C THR A 323 13.00 -28.04 25.28
N GLU A 324 12.51 -26.87 25.70
CA GLU A 324 11.82 -26.70 26.97
C GLU A 324 10.31 -26.99 26.87
N ILE A 325 9.73 -26.96 25.66
CA ILE A 325 8.28 -27.09 25.41
C ILE A 325 7.91 -28.50 24.90
N LEU A 326 8.85 -29.25 24.33
CA LEU A 326 8.58 -30.54 23.70
C LEU A 326 8.63 -31.71 24.69
N SER A 327 7.71 -32.67 24.50
CA SER A 327 7.73 -33.93 25.24
C SER A 327 8.95 -34.78 24.87
N GLU A 328 9.37 -35.69 25.75
CA GLU A 328 10.54 -36.55 25.52
C GLU A 328 10.42 -37.42 24.24
N GLU A 329 9.20 -37.77 23.83
CA GLU A 329 8.96 -38.50 22.59
C GLU A 329 9.22 -37.62 21.35
N GLU A 330 8.82 -36.36 21.39
CA GLU A 330 9.02 -35.39 20.30
C GLU A 330 10.50 -35.02 20.15
N LYS A 331 11.23 -34.90 21.26
CA LYS A 331 12.69 -34.69 21.25
C LYS A 331 13.42 -35.81 20.51
N GLN A 332 13.03 -37.07 20.73
CA GLN A 332 13.62 -38.21 20.04
C GLN A 332 13.31 -38.23 18.53
N ILE A 333 12.13 -37.77 18.12
CA ILE A 333 11.75 -37.65 16.71
C ILE A 333 12.58 -36.56 16.03
N LEU A 334 12.74 -35.40 16.68
CA LEU A 334 13.54 -34.28 16.17
C LEU A 334 15.01 -34.70 15.96
N GLN A 335 15.61 -35.38 16.95
CA GLN A 335 16.98 -35.89 16.83
C GLN A 335 17.14 -36.91 15.67
N LYS A 336 16.15 -37.79 15.46
CA LYS A 336 16.17 -38.74 14.33
C LYS A 336 16.09 -38.02 12.97
N LEU A 337 15.32 -36.92 12.88
CA LEU A 337 15.20 -36.13 11.66
C LEU A 337 16.48 -35.38 11.32
N ILE A 338 17.12 -34.75 12.31
CA ILE A 338 18.41 -34.06 12.15
C ILE A 338 19.50 -35.05 11.72
N ALA A 339 19.57 -36.22 12.36
CA ALA A 339 20.53 -37.27 12.00
C ALA A 339 20.30 -37.85 10.58
N LYS A 340 19.05 -37.83 10.09
CA LYS A 340 18.72 -38.27 8.72
C LYS A 340 19.09 -37.22 7.68
N GLN A 341 18.94 -35.94 7.98
CA GLN A 341 19.37 -34.85 7.10
C GLN A 341 20.89 -34.78 6.99
N SER A 342 21.63 -34.86 8.10
CA SER A 342 23.10 -34.81 8.07
C SER A 342 23.73 -35.95 7.25
N LYS A 343 23.18 -37.18 7.33
CA LYS A 343 23.61 -38.30 6.48
C LYS A 343 23.32 -38.08 4.99
N LYS A 344 22.24 -37.37 4.65
CA LYS A 344 21.88 -37.06 3.25
C LYS A 344 22.83 -36.01 2.65
N THR A 345 23.27 -35.05 3.46
CA THR A 345 24.24 -34.02 3.06
C THR A 345 25.65 -34.58 2.86
N ILE A 346 26.07 -35.54 3.70
CA ILE A 346 27.38 -36.21 3.57
C ILE A 346 27.44 -37.11 2.32
N ARG A 347 26.34 -37.78 1.94
CA ARG A 347 26.29 -38.59 0.71
C ARG A 347 26.37 -37.76 -0.56
N LYS A 348 25.83 -36.53 -0.58
CA LYS A 348 25.95 -35.64 -1.74
C LYS A 348 27.38 -35.11 -1.96
N ARG A 349 28.19 -34.99 -0.90
CA ARG A 349 29.59 -34.53 -0.99
C ARG A 349 30.61 -35.59 -1.41
N LYS A 350 30.27 -36.88 -1.33
CA LYS A 350 31.17 -37.98 -1.76
C LYS A 350 30.93 -38.45 -3.21
N GLY A 351 29.95 -37.85 -3.90
CA GLY A 351 29.59 -38.20 -5.29
C GLY A 351 29.76 -37.05 -6.28
N SER A 352 30.50 -36.00 -5.91
CA SER A 352 30.84 -34.84 -6.75
C SER A 352 32.34 -34.76 -6.95
#